data_AF-A0A2D6LTC3-F1
#
_entry.id   AF-A0A2D6LTC3-F1
#
_cell.length_a   1.000
_cell.length_b   1.000
_cell.length_c   1.000
_cell.angle_alpha   90.00
_cell.angle_beta   90.00
_cell.angle_gamma   90.00
#
_symmetry.space_group_name_H-M   'P 1'
#
loop_
_entity.id
_entity.type
_entity.pdbx_description
1 polymer ?
#
loop_
_entity_poly.entity_id
_entity_poly.type
_entity_poly.pdbx_seq_one_letter_code
_entity_poly.pdbx_strand_id
1 'polypeptide(L)'
;MANHLSYRSGNPVLSKNTFTRSSDITDTMTINGTVNKTAISLLLLVGTGYLTFNSINPGLLIGCGIGGFIVAIVTVFKKEWAPITVPLYAILEGALLGGISYMYNSLYDGIVTDAIFLTVGILLSLLVAYRSGYIKPTENFKLGIFAATGGIAIVYLVNFVMGFFGSGM
;
A
#
# COMPACT_ATOMS: atom_id res chain seq x y z
N MET A 1 12.98 -62.29 -11.88
CA MET A 1 12.69 -60.88 -12.26
C MET A 1 12.20 -60.14 -11.03
N ALA A 2 12.94 -59.14 -10.55
CA ALA A 2 12.43 -57.97 -9.83
C ALA A 2 13.60 -57.04 -9.49
N ASN A 3 13.85 -56.06 -10.36
CA ASN A 3 14.79 -54.97 -10.11
C ASN A 3 14.20 -54.03 -9.07
N HIS A 4 14.64 -54.13 -7.81
CA HIS A 4 14.32 -53.13 -6.79
C HIS A 4 15.29 -51.95 -6.94
N LEU A 5 14.86 -50.92 -7.67
CA LEU A 5 15.60 -49.69 -7.94
C LEU A 5 15.96 -48.96 -6.64
N SER A 6 17.20 -49.18 -6.17
CA SER A 6 17.80 -48.47 -5.04
C SER A 6 18.26 -47.08 -5.48
N TYR A 7 17.34 -46.14 -5.68
CA TYR A 7 17.67 -44.72 -5.79
C TYR A 7 18.03 -44.13 -4.41
N ARG A 8 19.08 -44.66 -3.80
CA ARG A 8 19.74 -44.03 -2.65
C ARG A 8 21.04 -43.44 -3.15
N SER A 9 20.97 -42.20 -3.64
CA SER A 9 22.18 -41.42 -3.89
C SER A 9 23.01 -41.37 -2.61
N GLY A 10 24.26 -41.85 -2.66
CA GLY A 10 25.22 -41.78 -1.55
C GLY A 10 25.73 -40.36 -1.28
N ASN A 11 25.22 -39.37 -2.02
CA ASN A 11 25.54 -37.96 -1.82
C ASN A 11 24.73 -37.40 -0.63
N PRO A 12 25.37 -37.01 0.49
CA PRO A 12 24.70 -36.44 1.67
C PRO A 12 23.93 -35.14 1.37
N VAL A 13 24.20 -34.47 0.24
CA VAL A 13 23.46 -33.29 -0.23
C VAL A 13 22.08 -33.67 -0.79
N LEU A 14 21.92 -34.88 -1.33
CA LEU A 14 20.68 -35.38 -1.94
C LEU A 14 19.88 -36.23 -0.95
N SER A 15 19.62 -35.69 0.24
CA SER A 15 18.72 -36.32 1.21
C SER A 15 17.26 -36.22 0.74
N LYS A 16 16.40 -37.16 1.14
CA LYS A 16 14.96 -37.11 0.85
C LYS A 16 14.31 -35.81 1.35
N ASN A 17 14.89 -35.19 2.37
CA ASN A 17 14.43 -33.92 2.95
C ASN A 17 14.60 -32.73 1.99
N THR A 18 15.52 -32.82 1.03
CA THR A 18 15.72 -31.82 -0.02
C THR A 18 14.58 -31.86 -1.05
N PHE A 19 13.97 -33.03 -1.28
CA PHE A 19 12.88 -33.23 -2.23
C PHE A 19 11.48 -33.13 -1.58
N THR A 20 11.37 -33.33 -0.27
CA THR A 20 10.13 -33.04 0.49
C THR A 20 10.01 -31.57 0.87
N ARG A 21 11.05 -30.76 0.64
CA ARG A 21 10.91 -29.32 0.50
C ARG A 21 10.24 -29.07 -0.85
N SER A 22 8.98 -29.48 -0.97
CA SER A 22 8.04 -28.80 -1.85
C SER A 22 8.27 -27.33 -1.55
N SER A 23 8.86 -26.61 -2.50
CA SER A 23 8.89 -25.16 -2.45
C SER A 23 7.43 -24.77 -2.27
N ASP A 24 7.02 -24.41 -1.06
CA ASP A 24 5.70 -23.86 -0.81
C ASP A 24 5.63 -22.59 -1.66
N ILE A 25 5.08 -22.73 -2.88
CA ILE A 25 4.85 -21.63 -3.82
C ILE A 25 3.99 -20.55 -3.14
N THR A 26 3.30 -20.93 -2.06
CA THR A 26 2.56 -20.13 -1.10
C THR A 26 3.33 -18.93 -0.54
N ASP A 27 4.66 -19.02 -0.38
CA ASP A 27 5.46 -17.94 0.23
C ASP A 27 5.98 -16.89 -0.77
N THR A 28 5.58 -16.98 -2.04
CA THR A 28 6.02 -16.01 -3.07
C THR A 28 5.00 -14.90 -3.29
N MET A 29 5.46 -13.65 -3.35
CA MET A 29 4.60 -12.49 -3.60
C MET A 29 4.02 -12.56 -5.02
N THR A 30 2.68 -12.66 -5.13
CA THR A 30 1.98 -12.65 -6.42
C THR A 30 1.28 -11.32 -6.66
N ILE A 31 1.23 -10.87 -7.92
CA ILE A 31 0.48 -9.66 -8.30
C ILE A 31 -0.99 -9.77 -7.89
N ASN A 32 -1.62 -10.93 -8.12
CA ASN A 32 -3.02 -11.16 -7.70
C ASN A 32 -3.20 -11.06 -6.19
N GLY A 33 -2.27 -11.62 -5.40
CA GLY A 33 -2.31 -11.53 -3.94
C GLY A 33 -2.17 -10.10 -3.44
N THR A 34 -1.24 -9.33 -4.02
CA THR A 34 -1.03 -7.92 -3.68
C THR A 34 -2.25 -7.08 -4.04
N VAL A 35 -2.77 -7.22 -5.27
CA VAL A 35 -3.95 -6.48 -5.75
C VAL A 35 -5.14 -6.72 -4.82
N ASN A 36 -5.43 -7.97 -4.46
CA ASN A 36 -6.56 -8.29 -3.60
C ASN A 36 -6.39 -7.72 -2.18
N LYS A 37 -5.20 -7.85 -1.59
CA LYS A 37 -4.92 -7.27 -0.26
C LYS A 37 -5.06 -5.75 -0.28
N THR A 38 -4.53 -5.07 -1.30
CA THR A 38 -4.66 -3.61 -1.43
C THR A 38 -6.11 -3.17 -1.61
N ALA A 39 -6.91 -3.90 -2.40
CA ALA A 39 -8.32 -3.58 -2.59
C ALA A 39 -9.13 -3.73 -1.31
N ILE A 40 -8.87 -4.78 -0.51
CA ILE A 40 -9.50 -4.97 0.79
C ILE A 40 -9.10 -3.84 1.76
N SER A 41 -7.81 -3.50 1.83
CA SER A 41 -7.34 -2.39 2.67
C SER A 41 -7.95 -1.05 2.27
N LEU A 42 -8.07 -0.79 0.96
CA LEU A 42 -8.72 0.42 0.43
C LEU A 42 -10.20 0.47 0.85
N LEU A 43 -10.92 -0.65 0.72
CA LEU A 43 -12.33 -0.72 1.09
C LEU A 43 -12.53 -0.47 2.59
N LEU A 44 -11.67 -1.03 3.44
CA LEU A 44 -11.70 -0.76 4.88
C LEU A 44 -11.44 0.71 5.19
N LEU A 45 -10.46 1.32 4.53
CA LEU A 45 -10.11 2.72 4.71
C LEU A 45 -11.26 3.66 4.29
N VAL A 46 -11.80 3.47 3.09
CA VAL A 46 -12.91 4.30 2.58
C VAL A 46 -14.18 4.08 3.40
N GLY A 47 -14.49 2.83 3.77
CA GLY A 47 -15.64 2.50 4.58
C GLY A 47 -15.59 3.16 5.96
N THR A 48 -14.43 3.13 6.62
CA THR A 48 -14.26 3.77 7.93
C THR A 48 -14.19 5.29 7.85
N GLY A 49 -13.56 5.84 6.80
CA GLY A 49 -13.58 7.27 6.53
C GLY A 49 -14.99 7.83 6.31
N TYR A 50 -15.85 7.10 5.60
CA TYR A 50 -17.25 7.48 5.42
C TYR A 50 -18.03 7.49 6.73
N LEU A 51 -17.79 6.51 7.62
CA LEU A 51 -18.45 6.47 8.93
C LEU A 51 -18.07 7.66 9.81
N THR A 52 -16.81 8.07 9.78
CA THR A 52 -16.31 9.21 10.58
C THR A 52 -16.61 10.57 9.95
N PHE A 53 -17.04 10.62 8.69
CA PHE A 53 -17.31 11.87 7.96
C PHE A 53 -18.46 12.71 8.54
N ASN A 54 -19.32 12.16 9.41
CA ASN A 54 -20.48 12.89 9.95
C ASN A 54 -20.24 13.55 11.31
N SER A 55 -19.20 13.15 12.06
CA SER A 55 -19.05 13.54 13.46
C SER A 55 -17.59 13.76 13.81
N ILE A 56 -17.22 15.00 14.13
CA ILE A 56 -15.90 15.30 14.66
C ILE A 56 -15.88 14.95 16.15
N ASN A 57 -15.15 13.89 16.52
CA ASN A 57 -14.83 13.62 17.93
C ASN A 57 -13.31 13.77 18.10
N PRO A 58 -12.84 14.86 18.72
CA PRO A 58 -11.40 15.13 18.87
C PRO A 58 -10.64 14.00 19.56
N GLY A 59 -11.27 13.31 20.52
CA GLY A 59 -10.68 12.16 21.20
C GLY A 59 -10.50 10.95 20.27
N LEU A 60 -11.44 10.76 19.34
CA LEU A 60 -11.34 9.71 18.32
C LEU A 60 -10.24 10.04 17.30
N LEU A 61 -10.14 11.29 16.85
CA LEU A 61 -9.09 11.74 15.91
C LEU A 61 -7.69 11.52 16.46
N ILE A 62 -7.45 11.97 17.70
CA ILE A 62 -6.16 11.80 18.37
C ILE A 62 -5.89 10.31 18.65
N GLY A 63 -6.92 9.56 19.09
CA GLY A 63 -6.82 8.13 19.36
C GLY A 63 -6.51 7.32 18.09
N CYS A 64 -7.18 7.62 16.98
CA CYS A 64 -6.94 6.99 15.68
C CYS A 64 -5.58 7.35 15.11
N GLY A 65 -5.11 8.59 15.26
CA GLY A 65 -3.79 8.99 14.78
C GLY A 65 -2.64 8.35 15.56
N ILE A 66 -2.72 8.38 16.89
CA ILE A 66 -1.72 7.73 17.74
C ILE A 66 -1.79 6.21 17.55
N GLY A 67 -3.00 5.64 17.53
CA GLY A 67 -3.21 4.21 17.30
C GLY A 67 -2.67 3.75 15.95
N GLY A 68 -2.99 4.46 14.87
CA GLY A 68 -2.50 4.18 13.52
C GLY A 68 -0.98 4.26 13.45
N PHE A 69 -0.39 5.29 14.06
CA PHE A 69 1.06 5.46 14.13
C PHE A 69 1.75 4.30 14.87
N ILE A 70 1.23 3.89 16.03
CA ILE A 70 1.77 2.75 16.78
C ILE A 70 1.66 1.46 15.96
N VAL A 71 0.51 1.20 15.35
CA VAL A 71 0.30 0.00 14.53
C VAL A 71 1.24 -0.01 13.32
N ALA A 72 1.49 1.15 12.70
CA ALA A 72 2.46 1.28 11.61
C ALA A 72 3.88 0.92 12.09
N ILE A 73 4.32 1.48 13.22
CA ILE A 73 5.63 1.17 13.83
C ILE A 73 5.73 -0.33 14.13
N VAL A 74 4.73 -0.92 14.79
CA VAL A 74 4.70 -2.35 15.10
C VAL A 74 4.82 -3.18 13.83
N THR A 75 4.13 -2.80 12.76
CA THR A 75 4.18 -3.52 11.47
C THR A 75 5.58 -3.47 10.84
N VAL A 76 6.28 -2.34 10.95
CA VAL A 76 7.66 -2.18 10.44
C VAL A 76 8.64 -3.11 11.16
N PHE A 77 8.51 -3.22 12.48
CA PHE A 77 9.39 -4.09 13.30
C PHE A 77 8.98 -5.57 13.27
N LYS A 78 7.67 -5.88 13.21
CA LYS A 78 7.09 -7.23 13.26
C LYS A 78 6.30 -7.52 11.98
N LYS A 79 7.02 -7.68 10.87
CA LYS A 79 6.42 -7.90 9.52
C LYS A 79 5.56 -9.17 9.42
N GLU A 80 5.83 -10.18 10.24
CA GLU A 80 5.02 -11.42 10.32
C GLU A 80 3.57 -11.15 10.74
N TRP A 81 3.32 -10.05 11.46
CA TRP A 81 2.00 -9.69 11.96
C TRP A 81 1.21 -8.82 10.98
N ALA A 82 1.81 -8.51 9.81
CA ALA A 82 1.20 -7.73 8.75
C ALA A 82 -0.22 -8.16 8.35
N PRO A 83 -0.60 -9.47 8.32
CA PRO A 83 -1.96 -9.87 7.98
C PRO A 83 -3.04 -9.30 8.91
N ILE A 84 -2.69 -8.99 10.16
CA ILE A 84 -3.62 -8.46 11.18
C ILE A 84 -3.42 -6.95 11.33
N THR A 85 -2.17 -6.49 11.36
CA THR A 85 -1.88 -5.08 11.59
C THR A 85 -2.26 -4.19 10.41
N VAL A 86 -2.21 -4.68 9.17
CA VAL A 86 -2.58 -3.90 7.98
C VAL A 86 -4.08 -3.58 7.93
N PRO A 87 -5.01 -4.53 8.10
CA PRO A 87 -6.44 -4.20 8.21
C PRO A 87 -6.76 -3.25 9.37
N LEU A 88 -6.12 -3.47 10.52
CA LEU A 88 -6.30 -2.60 11.69
C LEU A 88 -5.80 -1.18 11.42
N TYR A 89 -4.64 -1.05 10.79
CA TYR A 89 -4.09 0.23 10.37
C TYR A 89 -5.03 0.93 9.37
N ALA A 90 -5.56 0.22 8.38
CA ALA A 90 -6.48 0.79 7.40
C ALA A 90 -7.76 1.36 8.04
N ILE A 91 -8.29 0.69 9.07
CA ILE A 91 -9.47 1.15 9.82
C ILE A 91 -9.16 2.42 10.63
N LEU A 92 -8.04 2.41 11.36
CA LEU A 92 -7.64 3.54 12.19
C LEU A 92 -7.34 4.77 11.35
N GLU A 93 -6.61 4.59 10.25
CA GLU A 93 -6.23 5.67 9.35
C GLU A 93 -7.43 6.21 8.56
N GLY A 94 -8.33 5.33 8.12
CA GLY A 94 -9.58 5.75 7.48
C GLY A 94 -10.44 6.61 8.40
N ALA A 95 -10.60 6.21 9.67
CA ALA A 95 -11.31 7.02 10.66
C ALA A 95 -10.66 8.40 10.89
N LEU A 96 -9.33 8.46 10.99
CA LEU A 96 -8.60 9.73 11.10
C LEU A 96 -8.84 10.62 9.87
N LEU A 97 -8.68 10.06 8.67
CA LEU A 97 -8.85 10.79 7.41
C LEU A 97 -10.29 11.27 7.22
N GLY A 98 -11.30 10.51 7.68
CA GLY A 98 -12.70 10.94 7.68
C GLY A 98 -12.94 12.18 8.53
N GLY A 99 -12.31 12.24 9.71
CA GLY A 99 -12.37 13.42 10.59
C GLY A 99 -11.68 14.65 9.99
N ILE A 100 -10.49 14.47 9.42
CA ILE A 100 -9.79 15.55 8.71
C ILE A 100 -10.60 16.03 7.49
N SER A 101 -11.20 15.09 6.77
CA SER A 101 -12.05 15.37 5.61
C SER A 101 -13.25 16.23 5.99
N TYR A 102 -13.93 15.96 7.10
CA TYR A 102 -15.03 16.80 7.59
C TYR A 102 -14.58 18.25 7.87
N MET A 103 -13.39 18.42 8.44
CA MET A 103 -12.82 19.74 8.70
C MET A 103 -12.60 20.54 7.40
N TYR A 104 -12.08 19.89 6.36
CA TYR A 104 -11.91 20.54 5.05
C TYR A 104 -13.22 20.77 4.31
N ASN A 105 -14.20 19.88 4.44
CA ASN A 105 -15.51 20.08 3.81
C ASN A 105 -16.24 21.30 4.38
N SER A 106 -15.97 21.67 5.65
CA SER A 106 -16.51 22.88 6.27
C SER A 106 -15.92 24.17 5.69
N LEU A 107 -14.72 24.10 5.11
CA LEU A 107 -14.03 25.24 4.50
C LEU A 107 -14.26 25.31 2.99
N TYR A 108 -14.32 24.16 2.33
CA TYR A 108 -14.48 24.03 0.89
C TYR A 108 -15.44 22.89 0.59
N ASP A 109 -16.67 23.26 0.21
CA ASP A 109 -17.73 22.29 -0.06
C ASP A 109 -17.39 21.44 -1.30
N GLY A 110 -17.62 20.13 -1.21
CA GLY A 110 -17.45 19.18 -2.31
C GLY A 110 -16.02 18.77 -2.67
N ILE A 111 -14.98 19.53 -2.28
CA ILE A 111 -13.56 19.23 -2.62
C ILE A 111 -13.15 17.83 -2.16
N VAL A 112 -13.63 17.44 -0.99
CA VAL A 112 -13.28 16.15 -0.37
C VAL A 112 -13.76 14.99 -1.22
N THR A 113 -15.02 15.06 -1.67
CA THR A 113 -15.64 13.99 -2.45
C THR A 113 -14.92 13.80 -3.79
N ASP A 114 -14.60 14.90 -4.48
CA ASP A 114 -13.85 14.86 -5.74
C ASP A 114 -12.44 14.29 -5.56
N ALA A 115 -11.74 14.70 -4.50
CA ALA A 115 -10.40 14.20 -4.19
C ALA A 115 -10.41 12.67 -3.92
N ILE A 116 -11.40 12.18 -3.18
CA ILE A 116 -11.55 10.74 -2.90
C ILE A 116 -11.85 9.98 -4.19
N PHE A 117 -12.77 10.47 -5.04
CA PHE A 117 -13.10 9.80 -6.29
C PHE A 117 -11.91 9.73 -7.25
N LEU A 118 -11.13 10.80 -7.37
CA LEU A 118 -9.93 10.81 -8.19
C LEU A 118 -8.88 9.81 -7.68
N THR A 119 -8.57 9.83 -6.38
CA THR A 119 -7.57 8.94 -5.79
C THR A 119 -7.96 7.46 -5.87
N VAL A 120 -9.20 7.13 -5.47
CA VAL A 120 -9.73 5.77 -5.56
C VAL A 120 -9.85 5.32 -7.01
N GLY A 121 -10.33 6.19 -7.90
CA GLY A 121 -10.47 5.88 -9.32
C GLY A 121 -9.13 5.56 -10.00
N ILE A 122 -8.11 6.39 -9.76
CA ILE A 122 -6.76 6.17 -10.29
C ILE A 122 -6.18 4.86 -9.76
N LEU A 123 -6.29 4.61 -8.45
CA LEU A 123 -5.75 3.40 -7.83
C LEU A 123 -6.47 2.14 -8.34
N LEU A 124 -7.80 2.14 -8.41
CA LEU A 124 -8.56 1.00 -8.94
C LEU A 124 -8.25 0.76 -10.42
N SER A 125 -8.17 1.82 -11.23
CA SER A 125 -7.78 1.72 -12.64
C SER A 125 -6.40 1.06 -12.78
N LEU A 126 -5.44 1.48 -11.96
CA LEU A 126 -4.10 0.94 -11.97
C LEU A 126 -4.05 -0.53 -11.51
N LEU A 127 -4.79 -0.88 -10.45
CA LEU A 127 -4.89 -2.26 -9.96
C LEU A 127 -5.48 -3.20 -11.02
N VAL A 128 -6.52 -2.77 -11.73
CA VAL A 128 -7.12 -3.54 -12.84
C VAL A 128 -6.10 -3.68 -13.97
N ALA A 129 -5.45 -2.60 -14.38
CA ALA A 129 -4.48 -2.63 -15.47
C ALA A 129 -3.28 -3.57 -15.19
N TYR A 130 -2.76 -3.58 -13.96
CA TYR A 130 -1.70 -4.49 -13.55
C TYR A 130 -2.17 -5.94 -13.40
N ARG A 131 -3.39 -6.15 -12.89
CA ARG A 131 -3.98 -7.49 -12.79
C ARG A 131 -4.18 -8.13 -14.17
N SER A 132 -4.60 -7.34 -15.16
CA SER A 132 -4.79 -7.82 -16.54
C SER A 132 -3.47 -8.11 -17.26
N GLY A 133 -2.32 -7.72 -16.71
CA GLY A 133 -0.99 -8.00 -17.28
C GLY A 133 -0.67 -7.25 -18.57
N TYR A 134 -1.57 -6.36 -19.04
CA TYR A 134 -1.37 -5.53 -20.23
C TYR A 134 -0.25 -4.51 -20.04
N ILE A 135 -0.11 -3.96 -18.83
CA ILE A 135 0.91 -2.94 -18.52
C ILE A 135 2.03 -3.60 -17.71
N LYS A 136 3.21 -3.69 -18.33
CA LYS A 136 4.44 -4.10 -17.66
C LYS A 136 5.36 -2.89 -17.50
N PRO A 137 5.98 -2.67 -16.33
CA PRO A 137 6.87 -1.54 -16.13
C PRO A 137 8.19 -1.79 -16.90
N THR A 138 8.28 -1.23 -18.11
CA THR A 138 9.51 -1.26 -18.93
C THR A 138 10.53 -0.26 -18.41
N GLU A 139 11.79 -0.37 -18.83
CA GLU A 139 12.83 0.59 -18.44
C GLU A 139 12.50 2.00 -18.93
N ASN A 140 11.96 2.14 -20.14
CA ASN A 140 11.52 3.42 -20.69
C ASN A 140 10.37 4.03 -19.88
N PHE A 141 9.44 3.21 -19.38
CA PHE A 141 8.36 3.68 -18.50
C PHE A 141 8.90 4.19 -17.15
N LYS A 142 9.84 3.46 -16.54
CA LYS A 142 10.50 3.88 -15.30
C LYS A 142 11.28 5.19 -15.48
N LEU A 143 12.00 5.33 -16.60
CA LEU A 143 12.70 6.57 -16.98
C LEU A 143 11.72 7.74 -17.13
N GLY A 144 10.60 7.53 -17.79
CA GLY A 144 9.56 8.55 -17.95
C GLY A 144 8.99 9.03 -16.60
N ILE A 145 8.65 8.11 -15.70
CA ILE A 145 8.16 8.47 -14.35
C ILE A 145 9.24 9.21 -13.57
N PHE A 146 10.49 8.74 -13.61
CA PHE A 146 11.58 9.39 -12.90
C PHE A 146 11.82 10.82 -13.40
N ALA A 147 11.79 11.02 -14.72
CA ALA A 147 11.93 12.35 -15.33
C ALA A 147 10.77 13.28 -14.92
N ALA A 148 9.52 12.79 -14.94
CA ALA A 148 8.34 13.57 -14.55
C ALA A 148 8.38 13.97 -13.06
N THR A 149 8.58 13.00 -12.17
CA THR A 149 8.64 13.24 -10.71
C THR A 149 9.85 14.11 -10.35
N GLY A 150 11.01 13.85 -10.97
CA GLY A 150 12.22 14.66 -10.75
C GLY A 150 12.08 16.09 -11.23
N GLY A 151 11.44 16.32 -12.38
CA GLY A 151 11.16 17.66 -12.89
C GLY A 151 10.28 18.47 -11.92
N ILE A 152 9.16 17.89 -11.46
CA ILE A 152 8.27 18.54 -10.49
C ILE A 152 9.02 18.79 -9.16
N ALA A 153 9.81 17.83 -8.68
CA ALA A 153 10.57 17.98 -7.44
C ALA A 153 11.60 19.11 -7.51
N ILE A 154 12.27 19.30 -8.65
CA ILE A 154 13.21 20.42 -8.85
C ILE A 154 12.47 21.75 -8.83
N VAL A 155 11.31 21.86 -9.51
CA VAL A 155 10.49 23.08 -9.50
C VAL A 155 10.06 23.42 -8.06
N TYR A 156 9.60 22.43 -7.30
CA TYR A 156 9.24 22.63 -5.89
C TYR A 156 10.45 23.02 -5.02
N LEU A 157 11.63 22.46 -5.26
CA LEU A 157 12.86 22.83 -4.55
C LEU A 157 13.26 24.27 -4.85
N VAL A 158 13.21 24.68 -6.12
CA VAL A 158 13.49 26.06 -6.53
C VAL A 158 12.49 27.01 -5.88
N ASN A 159 11.19 26.71 -5.93
CA ASN A 159 10.16 27.53 -5.28
C ASN A 159 10.40 27.63 -3.76
N PHE A 160 10.77 26.53 -3.10
CA PHE A 160 11.11 26.51 -1.67
C PHE A 160 12.32 27.39 -1.34
N VAL A 161 13.39 27.33 -2.14
CA VAL A 161 14.58 28.17 -1.96
C VAL A 161 14.27 29.63 -2.21
N MET A 162 13.58 29.95 -3.30
CA MET A 162 13.19 31.34 -3.62
C MET A 162 12.22 31.91 -2.58
N GLY A 163 11.40 31.06 -1.96
CA GLY A 163 10.54 31.42 -0.82
C GLY A 163 11.32 31.99 0.38
N PHE A 164 12.55 31.54 0.65
CA PHE A 164 13.41 32.15 1.68
C PHE A 164 13.90 33.55 1.31
N PHE A 165 13.99 33.84 0.01
CA PHE A 165 14.39 35.15 -0.51
C PHE A 165 13.21 36.07 -0.79
N GLY A 166 11.99 35.69 -0.39
CA GLY A 166 10.79 36.53 -0.45
C GLY A 166 10.15 36.65 -1.83
N SER A 167 10.62 35.94 -2.84
CA SER A 167 9.99 35.83 -4.16
C SER A 167 9.56 34.39 -4.41
N GLY A 168 8.25 34.13 -4.48
CA GLY A 168 7.75 32.87 -5.04
C GLY A 168 7.81 32.93 -6.57
N MET A 169 7.99 31.76 -7.20
CA MET A 169 7.51 31.57 -8.57
C MET A 169 6.00 31.38 -8.56
#